data_AF-A0A257LWL3-F1
#
_entry.id   AF-A0A257LWL3-F1
#
_cell.length_a   1.000
_cell.length_b   1.000
_cell.length_c   1.000
_cell.angle_alpha   90.00
_cell.angle_beta   90.00
_cell.angle_gamma   90.00
#
_symmetry.space_group_name_H-M   'P 1'
#
loop_
_entity.id
_entity.type
_entity.pdbx_description
1 polymer ?
#
loop_
_entity_poly.entity_id
_entity_poly.type
_entity_poly.pdbx_seq_one_letter_code
_entity_poly.pdbx_strand_id
1 'polypeptide(L)'
;MIPPSSSDPSSRLADLMLNDRGFAFDPNTGESYQLSPTGLACLRGLQQGASVEELVNRITGGWDVDRAAARCDVDAFLWDLKQLSWL
;
A
#
# COMPACT_ATOMS: atom_id res chain seq x y z
N MET A 1 10.99 -1.26 32.81
CA MET A 1 10.70 -0.55 31.55
C MET A 1 10.06 -1.58 30.63
N ILE A 2 8.73 -1.58 30.56
CA ILE A 2 7.95 -2.44 29.67
C ILE A 2 7.72 -1.60 28.40
N PRO A 3 7.99 -2.08 27.18
CA PRO A 3 7.66 -1.31 25.99
C PRO A 3 6.15 -1.03 25.97
N PRO A 4 5.69 0.12 25.46
CA PRO A 4 4.27 0.35 25.29
C PRO A 4 3.72 -0.76 24.38
N SER A 5 2.74 -1.52 24.89
CA SER A 5 1.91 -2.38 24.04
C SER A 5 1.27 -1.50 22.98
N SER A 6 1.72 -1.64 21.73
CA SER A 6 1.04 -1.11 20.55
C SER A 6 -0.29 -1.86 20.40
N SER A 7 -1.31 -1.42 21.12
CA SER A 7 -2.70 -1.82 20.92
C SER A 7 -3.47 -0.73 20.19
N ASP A 8 -2.81 -0.05 19.27
CA ASP A 8 -3.51 0.43 18.08
C ASP A 8 -3.53 -0.77 17.12
N PRO A 9 -4.65 -1.15 16.49
CA PRO A 9 -4.65 -2.12 15.38
C PRO A 9 -3.95 -1.54 14.13
N SER A 10 -2.88 -0.76 14.35
CA SER A 10 -1.94 -0.13 13.43
C SER A 10 -1.88 -0.97 12.18
N SER A 11 -2.50 -0.46 11.11
CA SER A 11 -2.60 -1.09 9.81
C SER A 11 -1.40 -2.00 9.50
N ARG A 12 -1.65 -3.30 9.23
CA ARG A 12 -0.59 -4.29 8.95
C ARG A 12 0.34 -3.85 7.81
N LEU A 13 -0.13 -2.91 6.99
CA LEU A 13 0.62 -2.19 5.99
C LEU A 13 1.99 -1.67 6.49
N ALA A 14 2.08 -1.25 7.76
CA ALA A 14 3.35 -0.77 8.34
C ALA A 14 4.38 -1.89 8.54
N ASP A 15 3.92 -3.12 8.77
CA ASP A 15 4.78 -4.28 9.03
C ASP A 15 5.18 -5.05 7.75
N LEU A 16 4.59 -4.69 6.60
CA LEU A 16 4.91 -5.32 5.33
C LEU A 16 6.35 -5.04 4.92
N MET A 17 7.06 -6.12 4.62
CA MET A 17 8.43 -6.06 4.12
C MET A 17 8.39 -5.88 2.60
N LEU A 18 8.90 -4.74 2.11
CA LEU A 18 8.90 -4.39 0.69
C LEU A 18 10.31 -4.24 0.13
N ASN A 19 10.52 -4.77 -1.07
CA ASN A 19 11.72 -4.49 -1.86
C ASN A 19 11.44 -3.61 -3.09
N ASP A 20 12.50 -3.13 -3.73
CA ASP A 20 12.41 -2.22 -4.88
C ASP A 20 11.88 -2.90 -6.15
N ARG A 21 11.75 -4.23 -6.15
CA ARG A 21 11.20 -5.01 -7.27
C ARG A 21 9.70 -5.31 -7.10
N GLY A 22 9.06 -4.77 -6.07
CA GLY A 22 7.62 -4.95 -5.83
C GLY A 22 7.26 -6.23 -5.09
N PHE A 23 8.21 -6.94 -4.49
CA PHE A 23 7.88 -8.06 -3.61
C PHE A 23 7.41 -7.53 -2.25
N ALA A 24 6.26 -8.02 -1.80
CA ALA A 24 5.70 -7.74 -0.49
C ALA A 24 5.55 -9.04 0.31
N PHE A 25 6.09 -9.07 1.53
CA PHE A 25 5.93 -10.18 2.45
C PHE A 25 5.17 -9.72 3.69
N ASP A 26 4.11 -10.45 4.03
CA ASP A 26 3.39 -10.30 5.29
C ASP A 26 3.97 -11.28 6.34
N PRO A 27 4.74 -10.80 7.33
CA PRO A 27 5.35 -11.67 8.33
C PRO A 27 4.31 -12.29 9.28
N ASN A 28 3.08 -11.78 9.32
CA ASN A 28 2.03 -12.29 10.21
C ASN A 28 1.33 -13.52 9.62
N THR A 29 1.15 -13.56 8.29
CA THR A 29 0.52 -14.71 7.60
C THR A 29 1.53 -15.63 6.94
N GLY A 30 2.75 -15.14 6.67
CA GLY A 30 3.76 -15.83 5.88
C GLY A 30 3.51 -15.75 4.37
N GLU A 31 2.53 -14.96 3.93
CA GLU A 31 2.19 -14.82 2.52
C GLU A 31 3.10 -13.82 1.80
N SER A 32 3.29 -14.06 0.51
CA SER A 32 4.12 -13.24 -0.36
C SER A 32 3.35 -12.83 -1.59
N TYR A 33 3.46 -11.56 -1.97
CA TYR A 33 2.75 -10.96 -3.10
C TYR A 33 3.74 -10.28 -4.03
N GLN A 34 3.43 -10.33 -5.32
CA GLN A 34 4.14 -9.56 -6.33
C GLN A 34 3.27 -8.36 -6.72
N LEU A 35 3.73 -7.16 -6.39
CA LEU A 35 3.07 -5.90 -6.74
C LEU A 35 3.49 -5.45 -8.14
N SER A 36 2.55 -4.83 -8.84
CA SER A 36 2.86 -4.02 -10.01
C SER A 36 3.65 -2.76 -9.60
N PRO A 37 4.32 -2.07 -10.54
CA PRO A 37 5.02 -0.81 -10.24
C PRO A 37 4.12 0.26 -9.62
N THR A 38 2.88 0.37 -10.10
CA THR A 38 1.88 1.30 -9.56
C THR A 38 1.40 0.86 -8.17
N GLY A 39 1.17 -0.44 -7.96
CA GLY A 39 0.83 -1.00 -6.64
C GLY A 39 1.92 -0.77 -5.60
N LEU A 40 3.21 -0.94 -5.98
CA LEU A 40 4.34 -0.62 -5.11
C LEU A 40 4.37 0.88 -4.75
N ALA A 41 4.16 1.76 -5.73
CA ALA A 41 4.12 3.20 -5.50
C ALA A 41 2.96 3.62 -4.57
N CYS A 42 1.79 2.99 -4.74
CA CYS A 42 0.64 3.16 -3.85
C CYS A 42 0.96 2.68 -2.43
N LEU A 43 1.45 1.45 -2.28
CA LEU A 43 1.73 0.85 -0.98
C LEU A 43 2.81 1.63 -0.20
N ARG A 44 3.88 2.06 -0.89
CA ARG A 44 4.90 2.96 -0.31
C ARG A 44 4.32 4.31 0.10
N GLY A 45 3.42 4.87 -0.71
CA GLY A 45 2.71 6.11 -0.37
C GLY A 45 1.85 5.96 0.87
N LEU A 46 1.10 4.86 0.99
CA LEU A 46 0.30 4.55 2.16
C LEU A 46 1.17 4.38 3.42
N GLN A 47 2.32 3.71 3.32
CA GLN A 47 3.29 3.60 4.42
C GLN A 47 3.84 4.96 4.86
N GLN A 48 3.83 5.94 3.96
CA GLN A 48 4.24 7.33 4.21
C GLN A 48 3.08 8.23 4.68
N GLY A 49 1.86 7.68 4.80
CA GLY A 49 0.66 8.43 5.20
C GLY A 49 0.01 9.25 4.08
N ALA A 50 0.28 8.93 2.80
CA ALA A 50 -0.32 9.63 1.68
C ALA A 50 -1.83 9.41 1.59
N SER A 51 -2.56 10.48 1.27
CA SER A 51 -3.98 10.47 0.96
C SER A 51 -4.27 9.88 -0.42
N VAL A 52 -5.52 9.47 -0.66
CA VAL A 52 -5.97 8.94 -1.96
C VAL A 52 -5.65 9.90 -3.11
N GLU A 53 -5.88 11.21 -2.93
CA GLU A 53 -5.61 12.21 -3.97
C GLU A 53 -4.10 12.34 -4.26
N GLU A 54 -3.24 12.22 -3.25
CA GLU A 54 -1.79 12.21 -3.44
C GLU A 54 -1.33 10.96 -4.18
N LEU A 55 -1.92 9.80 -3.89
CA LEU A 55 -1.65 8.57 -4.64
C LEU A 55 -2.04 8.71 -6.10
N VAL A 56 -3.24 9.21 -6.38
CA VAL A 56 -3.70 9.47 -7.76
C VAL A 56 -2.76 10.42 -8.49
N ASN A 57 -2.36 11.52 -7.85
CA ASN A 57 -1.40 12.46 -8.42
C ASN A 57 -0.06 11.78 -8.73
N ARG A 58 0.43 10.91 -7.83
CA ARG A 58 1.68 10.16 -8.01
C ARG A 58 1.59 9.22 -9.22
N ILE A 59 0.46 8.53 -9.38
CA ILE A 59 0.24 7.63 -10.52
C ILE A 59 0.16 8.43 -11.83
N THR A 60 -0.63 9.50 -11.89
CA THR A 60 -0.71 10.32 -13.11
C THR A 60 0.59 11.05 -13.45
N GLY A 61 1.48 11.27 -12.48
CA GLY A 61 2.77 11.93 -12.68
C GLY A 61 3.91 10.98 -13.06
N GLY A 62 3.80 9.69 -12.71
CA GLY A 62 4.81 8.68 -13.01
C GLY A 62 4.49 7.79 -14.22
N TRP A 63 3.24 7.81 -14.68
CA TRP A 63 2.73 6.96 -15.76
C TRP A 63 1.83 7.76 -16.70
N ASP A 64 1.81 7.39 -17.97
CA ASP A 64 0.96 7.99 -19.00
C ASP A 64 -0.47 7.41 -18.90
N VAL A 65 -1.21 7.91 -17.91
CA VAL A 65 -2.59 7.48 -17.61
C VAL A 65 -3.41 8.69 -17.19
N ASP A 66 -4.68 8.72 -17.60
CA ASP A 66 -5.58 9.79 -17.20
C ASP A 66 -5.98 9.67 -15.71
N ARG A 67 -6.44 10.80 -15.15
CA ARG A 67 -6.80 10.87 -13.73
C ARG A 67 -7.94 9.91 -13.35
N ALA A 68 -8.91 9.69 -14.22
CA ALA A 68 -10.07 8.85 -13.90
C ALA A 68 -9.67 7.38 -13.84
N ALA A 69 -8.85 6.92 -14.79
CA ALA A 69 -8.25 5.59 -14.77
C ALA A 69 -7.35 5.41 -13.54
N ALA A 70 -6.45 6.35 -13.25
CA ALA A 70 -5.60 6.30 -12.06
C ALA A 70 -6.40 6.24 -10.75
N ARG A 71 -7.51 6.99 -10.67
CA ARG A 71 -8.42 6.94 -9.51
C ARG A 71 -9.08 5.57 -9.36
N CYS A 72 -9.58 5.01 -10.44
CA CYS A 72 -10.18 3.68 -10.45
C CYS A 72 -9.17 2.62 -9.95
N ASP A 73 -7.93 2.67 -10.45
CA ASP A 73 -6.86 1.76 -10.07
C ASP A 73 -6.48 1.90 -8.59
N VAL A 74 -6.37 3.14 -8.09
CA VAL A 74 -6.09 3.38 -6.66
C VAL A 74 -7.22 2.86 -5.78
N ASP A 75 -8.48 3.14 -6.14
CA ASP A 75 -9.63 2.69 -5.36
C ASP A 75 -9.75 1.15 -5.35
N ALA A 76 -9.50 0.50 -6.49
CA ALA A 76 -9.46 -0.96 -6.60
C ALA A 76 -8.32 -1.55 -5.75
N PHE A 77 -7.14 -0.95 -5.79
CA PHE A 77 -6.01 -1.41 -4.97
C PHE A 77 -6.30 -1.28 -3.47
N LEU A 78 -6.89 -0.17 -3.02
CA LEU A 78 -7.30 0.01 -1.63
C LEU A 78 -8.37 -1.00 -1.20
N TRP A 79 -9.25 -1.40 -2.11
CA TRP A 79 -10.21 -2.46 -1.86
C TRP A 79 -9.50 -3.80 -1.60
N ASP A 80 -8.54 -4.19 -2.43
CA ASP A 80 -7.78 -5.43 -2.27
C ASP A 80 -7.02 -5.46 -0.93
N LEU A 81 -6.41 -4.34 -0.54
CA LEU A 81 -5.71 -4.23 0.74
C LEU A 81 -6.64 -4.45 1.95
N LYS A 82 -7.89 -3.99 1.87
CA LYS A 82 -8.89 -4.25 2.91
C LYS A 82 -9.30 -5.72 2.96
N GLN A 83 -9.43 -6.38 1.81
CA GLN A 83 -9.72 -7.82 1.76
C GLN A 83 -8.59 -8.64 2.40
N LEU A 84 -7.34 -8.19 2.23
CA LEU A 84 -6.16 -8.78 2.88
C LEU A 84 -5.99 -8.37 4.35
N SER A 85 -6.90 -7.54 4.90
CA SER A 85 -6.79 -6.97 6.25
C SER A 85 -5.49 -6.19 6.48
N TRP A 86 -4.94 -5.60 5.42
CA TRP A 86 -3.77 -4.71 5.49
C TRP A 86 -4.17 -3.28 5.88
N LEU A 87 -5.40 -2.87 5.55
CA LEU A 87 -6.02 -1.59 5.88
C LEU A 87 -7.27 -1.76 6.74
#